data_AF-A0A3L7RDL3-F1
#
_entry.id   AF-A0A3L7RDL3-F1
#
_cell.length_a   1.000
_cell.length_b   1.000
_cell.length_c   1.000
_cell.angle_alpha   90.00
_cell.angle_beta   90.00
_cell.angle_gamma   90.00
#
_symmetry.space_group_name_H-M   'P 1'
#
loop_
_entity.id
_entity.type
_entity.pdbx_description
1 polymer ?
#
loop_
_entity_poly.entity_id
_entity_poly.type
_entity_poly.pdbx_seq_one_letter_code
_entity_poly.pdbx_strand_id
1 'polypeptide(L)'
;MHPCVSSPTKRSSPRKFLWTLGLLLALSRQPAHALVADPSQEELERSFPTSVQSLVHKHCSKCHNAERSEADVDLTQWSNWNSIQRDTRTIQRVLEQFQTQQMPPKEEPQPAESDRLIAIGWMEAWLTLQAQRNAGDPGPVLLRRLNNAEYTNSIKDLTLLQDIQPAKEFPADSAAGEGFSNTGAALVMSPSLVRKYLDAAKTVAEHVVLLPQGIEFSDTPSRSDRTNATLEQIRNFYAPFTDQSEGSKVNLQGIVFETNQGGRLPIEKYLVATLKLRDAEKSNPTASPDELLKTIEALAKSEGLNSKYLKILWNQFHQANPQGLMATLQKQWQSTPLESPDPLIAEVLSWQKALWKFSSVGHIGKRDGPRAWQESVNPIRNQQELRLAIPKEAQDSPNQDLTLYLQVSDAGDGNQDDAVVISNPRLVAAGRPDLPIRNLDALVQTLRSQQSSWVQKTEPILSALDGWLEDPRGRTIDELAIQAEIPQALMRAWASTLGLWEFA
;
A
#
# COMPACT_ATOMS: atom_id res chain seq x y z
N MET A 1 9.70 25.55 -39.48
CA MET A 1 9.15 25.04 -40.76
C MET A 1 8.29 23.82 -40.43
N HIS A 2 6.99 23.91 -40.75
CA HIS A 2 5.96 22.86 -40.63
C HIS A 2 6.18 21.69 -41.62
N PRO A 3 5.36 20.59 -41.67
CA PRO A 3 4.30 20.08 -40.75
C PRO A 3 4.36 18.53 -40.53
N CYS A 4 3.62 17.95 -39.57
CA CYS A 4 2.46 17.03 -39.71
C CYS A 4 2.68 15.86 -38.70
N VAL A 5 1.75 15.13 -38.08
CA VAL A 5 0.28 15.09 -37.92
C VAL A 5 -0.01 14.03 -36.81
N SER A 6 -1.13 14.20 -36.10
CA SER A 6 -1.95 13.22 -35.35
C SER A 6 -1.41 12.45 -34.10
N SER A 7 -1.80 12.95 -32.92
CA SER A 7 -2.81 12.38 -31.99
C SER A 7 -2.55 11.00 -31.27
N PRO A 8 -3.37 10.59 -30.27
CA PRO A 8 -2.90 10.23 -28.93
C PRO A 8 -2.84 8.71 -28.69
N THR A 9 -1.95 8.28 -27.79
CA THR A 9 -1.83 6.88 -27.39
C THR A 9 -3.08 6.39 -26.66
N LYS A 10 -3.82 5.53 -27.37
CA LYS A 10 -4.89 4.66 -26.85
C LYS A 10 -4.41 3.91 -25.61
N ARG A 11 -5.15 4.07 -24.51
CA ARG A 11 -5.15 3.09 -23.41
C ARG A 11 -5.55 1.72 -23.95
N SER A 12 -4.80 0.73 -23.51
CA SER A 12 -5.00 -0.70 -23.78
C SER A 12 -6.42 -1.13 -23.38
N SER A 13 -7.15 -1.64 -24.36
CA SER A 13 -8.41 -2.36 -24.18
C SER A 13 -8.18 -3.69 -23.45
N PRO A 14 -9.08 -4.14 -22.57
CA PRO A 14 -9.15 -5.55 -22.20
C PRO A 14 -9.77 -6.31 -23.39
N ARG A 15 -8.95 -7.09 -24.10
CA ARG A 15 -9.43 -8.05 -25.10
C ARG A 15 -9.03 -9.45 -24.66
N LYS A 16 -9.89 -10.10 -23.88
CA LYS A 16 -10.22 -11.53 -23.96
C LYS A 16 -11.56 -11.77 -23.27
N PHE A 17 -12.68 -11.34 -23.87
CA PHE A 17 -14.01 -11.94 -23.64
C PHE A 17 -15.05 -11.44 -24.65
N LEU A 18 -14.72 -11.41 -25.94
CA LEU A 18 -15.70 -11.13 -27.00
C LEU A 18 -15.35 -11.92 -28.27
N TRP A 19 -15.66 -13.22 -28.27
CA TRP A 19 -15.85 -14.03 -29.49
C TRP A 19 -17.00 -15.05 -29.34
N THR A 20 -18.02 -14.73 -28.56
CA THR A 20 -19.31 -15.47 -28.53
C THR A 20 -20.50 -14.54 -28.31
N LEU A 21 -20.51 -13.35 -28.93
CA LEU A 21 -21.68 -12.46 -28.92
C LEU A 21 -21.97 -11.89 -30.32
N GLY A 22 -21.98 -12.79 -31.31
CA GLY A 22 -22.35 -12.51 -32.70
C GLY A 22 -23.17 -13.63 -33.36
N LEU A 23 -23.46 -14.71 -32.63
CA LEU A 23 -24.30 -15.83 -33.07
C LEU A 23 -25.43 -16.13 -32.06
N LEU A 24 -25.77 -15.16 -31.20
CA LEU A 24 -26.87 -15.23 -30.23
C LEU A 24 -27.82 -14.02 -30.33
N LEU A 25 -27.82 -13.33 -31.48
CA LEU A 25 -28.85 -12.34 -31.85
C LEU A 25 -29.70 -12.79 -33.06
N ALA A 26 -29.55 -14.04 -33.50
CA ALA A 26 -30.34 -14.64 -34.56
C ALA A 26 -31.11 -15.92 -34.13
N LEU A 27 -31.10 -16.27 -32.85
CA LEU A 27 -31.75 -17.49 -32.32
C LEU A 27 -32.52 -17.30 -31.00
N SER A 28 -32.83 -16.05 -30.63
CA SER A 28 -33.85 -15.73 -29.63
C SER A 28 -34.96 -14.87 -30.24
N ARG A 29 -35.47 -15.27 -31.40
CA ARG A 29 -36.93 -15.27 -31.54
C ARG A 29 -37.45 -16.34 -30.59
N GLN A 30 -37.48 -16.01 -29.30
CA GLN A 30 -38.57 -16.55 -28.50
C GLN A 30 -39.82 -16.15 -29.30
N PRO A 31 -40.72 -17.08 -29.66
CA PRO A 31 -42.05 -16.62 -30.00
C PRO A 31 -42.41 -15.72 -28.82
N ALA A 32 -42.79 -14.48 -29.10
CA ALA A 32 -43.61 -13.75 -28.15
C ALA A 32 -44.59 -14.81 -27.66
N HIS A 33 -44.54 -15.15 -26.37
CA HIS A 33 -45.66 -15.86 -25.80
C HIS A 33 -46.80 -14.96 -26.18
N ALA A 34 -47.53 -15.36 -27.23
CA ALA A 34 -48.81 -14.79 -27.50
C ALA A 34 -49.44 -14.87 -26.14
N LEU A 35 -49.72 -13.70 -25.53
CA LEU A 35 -50.59 -13.65 -24.38
C LEU A 35 -51.78 -14.46 -24.86
N VAL A 36 -51.86 -15.71 -24.41
CA VAL A 36 -53.00 -16.54 -24.67
C VAL A 36 -54.06 -15.73 -23.97
N ALA A 37 -54.89 -15.06 -24.76
CA ALA A 37 -55.93 -14.22 -24.20
C ALA A 37 -56.68 -15.09 -23.20
N ASP A 38 -56.92 -14.55 -22.00
CA ASP A 38 -57.71 -15.26 -20.99
C ASP A 38 -58.97 -15.76 -21.69
N PRO A 39 -59.32 -17.05 -21.57
CA PRO A 39 -60.41 -17.62 -22.32
C PRO A 39 -61.69 -16.86 -22.02
N SER A 40 -62.41 -16.50 -23.07
CA SER A 40 -63.69 -15.83 -22.97
C SER A 40 -64.70 -16.69 -22.20
N GLN A 41 -65.75 -16.05 -21.66
CA GLN A 41 -66.81 -16.75 -20.95
C GLN A 41 -67.41 -17.89 -21.79
N GLU A 42 -67.60 -17.65 -23.09
CA GLU A 42 -68.15 -18.63 -24.03
C GLU A 42 -67.22 -19.84 -24.24
N GLU A 43 -65.90 -19.64 -24.19
CA GLU A 43 -64.90 -20.72 -24.29
C GLU A 43 -64.85 -21.55 -23.01
N LEU A 44 -64.94 -20.90 -21.84
CA LEU A 44 -65.03 -21.59 -20.55
C LEU A 44 -66.34 -22.38 -20.42
N GLU A 45 -67.46 -21.81 -20.86
CA GLU A 45 -68.76 -22.49 -20.88
C GLU A 45 -68.75 -23.72 -21.79
N ARG A 46 -68.17 -23.61 -23.00
CA ARG A 46 -68.07 -24.72 -23.95
C ARG A 46 -67.16 -25.84 -23.46
N SER A 47 -66.08 -25.51 -22.74
CA SER A 47 -65.11 -26.48 -22.23
C SER A 47 -65.47 -27.08 -20.87
N PHE A 48 -66.40 -26.46 -20.14
CA PHE A 48 -66.83 -26.92 -18.81
C PHE A 48 -67.16 -28.43 -18.72
N PRO A 49 -67.96 -29.02 -19.64
CA PRO A 49 -68.32 -30.44 -19.57
C PRO A 49 -67.10 -31.37 -19.59
N THR A 50 -66.12 -31.04 -20.43
CA THR A 50 -64.92 -31.86 -20.65
C THR A 50 -63.80 -31.57 -19.64
N SER A 51 -63.72 -30.33 -19.15
CA SER A 51 -62.61 -29.88 -18.30
C SER A 51 -62.83 -30.14 -16.82
N VAL A 52 -64.04 -29.88 -16.30
CA VAL A 52 -64.33 -29.96 -14.85
C VAL A 52 -65.46 -30.93 -14.56
N GLN A 53 -66.58 -30.85 -15.30
CA GLN A 53 -67.78 -31.61 -14.97
C GLN A 53 -67.57 -33.13 -15.00
N SER A 54 -66.98 -33.66 -16.09
CA SER A 54 -66.69 -35.09 -16.23
C SER A 54 -65.77 -35.61 -15.12
N LEU A 55 -64.78 -34.79 -14.75
CA LEU A 55 -63.79 -35.14 -13.73
C LEU A 55 -64.41 -35.21 -12.33
N VAL A 56 -65.22 -34.20 -11.99
CA VAL A 56 -65.98 -34.13 -10.73
C VAL A 56 -66.99 -35.28 -10.64
N HIS A 57 -67.65 -35.61 -11.76
CA HIS A 57 -68.58 -36.73 -11.80
C HIS A 57 -67.88 -38.07 -11.55
N LYS A 58 -66.72 -38.28 -12.18
CA LYS A 58 -65.97 -39.54 -12.12
C LYS A 58 -65.21 -39.74 -10.81
N HIS A 59 -64.62 -38.69 -10.25
CA HIS A 59 -63.68 -38.80 -9.13
C HIS A 59 -64.20 -38.24 -7.80
N CYS A 60 -65.20 -37.36 -7.80
CA CYS A 60 -65.64 -36.65 -6.60
C CYS A 60 -67.05 -37.05 -6.13
N SER A 61 -67.93 -37.44 -7.05
CA SER A 61 -69.36 -37.68 -6.76
C SER A 61 -69.63 -38.89 -5.86
N LYS A 62 -68.63 -39.72 -5.54
CA LYS A 62 -68.77 -40.82 -4.56
C LYS A 62 -68.88 -40.31 -3.12
N CYS A 63 -68.21 -39.20 -2.81
CA CYS A 63 -68.11 -38.64 -1.45
C CYS A 63 -68.66 -37.21 -1.32
N HIS A 64 -68.86 -36.50 -2.44
CA HIS A 64 -69.37 -35.13 -2.51
C HIS A 64 -70.65 -35.07 -3.35
N ASN A 65 -71.74 -35.61 -2.83
CA ASN A 65 -73.06 -35.66 -3.46
C ASN A 65 -74.19 -35.28 -2.46
N ALA A 66 -75.43 -35.22 -2.96
CA ALA A 66 -76.60 -34.83 -2.17
C ALA A 66 -76.92 -35.74 -0.97
N GLU A 67 -76.53 -37.02 -1.02
CA GLU A 67 -76.77 -38.00 0.07
C GLU A 67 -75.59 -38.11 1.04
N ARG A 68 -74.36 -37.91 0.52
CA ARG A 68 -73.09 -37.94 1.25
C ARG A 68 -72.26 -36.73 0.85
N SER A 69 -72.20 -35.74 1.74
CA SER A 69 -71.55 -34.45 1.53
C SER A 69 -70.37 -34.29 2.51
N GLU A 70 -69.23 -34.89 2.19
CA GLU A 70 -68.04 -34.75 3.04
C GLU A 70 -67.56 -33.28 3.08
N ALA A 71 -67.23 -32.81 4.28
CA ALA A 71 -66.87 -31.41 4.57
C ALA A 71 -67.94 -30.38 4.13
N ASP A 72 -69.22 -30.79 4.13
CA ASP A 72 -70.38 -30.00 3.70
C ASP A 72 -70.28 -29.49 2.25
N VAL A 73 -69.62 -30.27 1.38
CA VAL A 73 -69.47 -29.97 -0.05
C VAL A 73 -70.22 -31.01 -0.90
N ASP A 74 -71.24 -30.55 -1.61
CA ASP A 74 -71.92 -31.29 -2.68
C ASP A 74 -71.44 -30.75 -4.04
N LEU A 75 -70.77 -31.59 -4.83
CA LEU A 75 -70.29 -31.21 -6.16
C LEU A 75 -71.20 -31.72 -7.30
N THR A 76 -72.20 -32.54 -6.99
CA THR A 76 -73.18 -33.02 -7.97
C THR A 76 -74.09 -31.90 -8.48
N GLN A 77 -74.20 -30.80 -7.73
CA GLN A 77 -74.88 -29.60 -8.16
C GLN A 77 -74.22 -28.94 -9.40
N TRP A 78 -72.93 -29.19 -9.68
CA TRP A 78 -72.20 -28.68 -10.85
C TRP A 78 -72.58 -29.42 -12.15
N SER A 79 -73.88 -29.53 -12.40
CA SER A 79 -74.48 -30.27 -13.52
C SER A 79 -74.53 -29.47 -14.83
N ASN A 80 -74.31 -28.15 -14.77
CA ASN A 80 -74.31 -27.27 -15.93
C ASN A 80 -73.57 -25.96 -15.63
N TRP A 81 -73.25 -25.20 -16.67
CA TRP A 81 -72.57 -23.91 -16.55
C TRP A 81 -73.23 -22.95 -15.55
N ASN A 82 -74.57 -22.85 -15.53
CA ASN A 82 -75.30 -21.95 -14.65
C ASN A 82 -75.15 -22.28 -13.16
N SER A 83 -74.95 -23.55 -12.83
CA SER A 83 -74.73 -24.01 -11.46
C SER A 83 -73.32 -23.69 -10.95
N ILE A 84 -72.28 -24.01 -11.74
CA ILE A 84 -70.88 -23.77 -11.33
C ILE A 84 -70.56 -22.28 -11.27
N GLN A 85 -71.11 -21.46 -12.18
CA GLN A 85 -70.78 -20.03 -12.20
C GLN A 85 -71.21 -19.26 -10.94
N ARG A 86 -72.11 -19.83 -10.13
CA ARG A 86 -72.61 -19.21 -8.89
C ARG A 86 -71.81 -19.63 -7.65
N ASP A 87 -70.85 -20.54 -7.79
CA ASP A 87 -70.20 -21.23 -6.67
C ASP A 87 -68.69 -20.96 -6.57
N THR A 88 -68.31 -19.68 -6.71
CA THR A 88 -66.89 -19.24 -6.74
C THR A 88 -66.10 -19.70 -5.52
N ARG A 89 -66.69 -19.67 -4.32
CA ARG A 89 -66.03 -20.05 -3.07
C ARG A 89 -65.66 -21.54 -3.05
N THR A 90 -66.56 -22.40 -3.51
CA THR A 90 -66.29 -23.85 -3.54
C THR A 90 -65.28 -24.19 -4.64
N ILE A 91 -65.30 -23.48 -5.77
CA ILE A 91 -64.29 -23.62 -6.83
C ILE A 91 -62.88 -23.29 -6.30
N GLN A 92 -62.71 -22.21 -5.52
CA GLN A 92 -61.42 -21.89 -4.91
C GLN A 92 -60.90 -23.02 -4.01
N ARG A 93 -61.78 -23.59 -3.19
CA ARG A 93 -61.44 -24.72 -2.31
C ARG A 93 -61.05 -25.96 -3.14
N VAL A 94 -61.83 -26.30 -4.17
CA VAL A 94 -61.54 -27.45 -5.04
C VAL A 94 -60.24 -27.25 -5.81
N LEU A 95 -59.97 -26.05 -6.32
CA LEU A 95 -58.71 -25.70 -6.97
C LEU A 95 -57.51 -25.95 -6.04
N GLU A 96 -57.57 -25.48 -4.79
CA GLU A 96 -56.51 -25.72 -3.80
C GLU A 96 -56.29 -27.21 -3.55
N GLN A 97 -57.36 -28.00 -3.42
CA GLN A 97 -57.27 -29.45 -3.23
C GLN A 97 -56.68 -30.16 -4.46
N PHE A 98 -56.95 -29.66 -5.67
CA PHE A 98 -56.39 -30.17 -6.92
C PHE A 98 -54.92 -29.80 -7.10
N GLN A 99 -54.53 -28.56 -6.77
CA GLN A 99 -53.14 -28.09 -6.81
C GLN A 99 -52.26 -28.85 -5.81
N THR A 100 -52.80 -29.15 -4.62
CA THR A 100 -52.09 -29.88 -3.56
C THR A 100 -52.21 -31.41 -3.65
N GLN A 101 -53.00 -31.92 -4.60
CA GLN A 101 -53.29 -33.36 -4.79
C GLN A 101 -53.84 -34.05 -3.53
N GLN A 102 -54.59 -33.31 -2.71
CA GLN A 102 -55.23 -33.83 -1.50
C GLN A 102 -56.56 -34.51 -1.79
N MET A 103 -57.20 -34.20 -2.92
CA MET A 103 -58.45 -34.81 -3.37
C MET A 103 -58.33 -35.37 -4.80
N PRO A 104 -58.89 -36.56 -5.09
CA PRO A 104 -59.47 -37.54 -4.15
C PRO A 104 -58.49 -37.99 -3.04
N PRO A 105 -58.93 -38.61 -1.93
CA PRO A 105 -58.01 -39.11 -0.90
C PRO A 105 -57.10 -40.22 -1.45
N LYS A 106 -56.01 -40.54 -0.74
CA LYS A 106 -54.99 -41.52 -1.21
C LYS A 106 -55.57 -42.91 -1.48
N GLU A 107 -56.66 -43.26 -0.80
CA GLU A 107 -57.36 -44.54 -0.91
C GLU A 107 -58.28 -44.63 -2.14
N GLU A 108 -58.51 -43.52 -2.86
CA GLU A 108 -59.32 -43.47 -4.08
C GLU A 108 -58.46 -43.17 -5.33
N PRO A 109 -58.87 -43.60 -6.53
CA PRO A 109 -58.14 -43.32 -7.75
C PRO A 109 -58.03 -41.82 -8.07
N GLN A 110 -56.81 -41.30 -8.10
CA GLN A 110 -56.51 -39.95 -8.59
C GLN A 110 -56.85 -39.80 -10.08
N PRO A 111 -57.25 -38.60 -10.53
CA PRO A 111 -57.34 -38.30 -11.96
C PRO A 111 -55.96 -38.38 -12.63
N ALA A 112 -55.95 -38.60 -13.95
CA ALA A 112 -54.72 -38.50 -14.72
C ALA A 112 -54.15 -37.08 -14.61
N GLU A 113 -52.82 -36.95 -14.63
CA GLU A 113 -52.15 -35.64 -14.49
C GLU A 113 -52.58 -34.63 -15.55
N SER A 114 -52.81 -35.08 -16.79
CA SER A 114 -53.33 -34.24 -17.87
C SER A 114 -54.72 -33.68 -17.54
N ASP A 115 -55.62 -34.52 -17.04
CA ASP A 115 -57.00 -34.13 -16.74
C ASP A 115 -57.06 -33.19 -15.52
N ARG A 116 -56.20 -33.44 -14.52
CA ARG A 116 -56.03 -32.56 -13.35
C ARG A 116 -55.55 -31.17 -13.77
N LEU A 117 -54.54 -31.08 -14.64
CA LEU A 117 -54.01 -29.79 -15.12
C LEU A 117 -55.04 -29.04 -15.99
N ILE A 118 -55.84 -29.75 -16.78
CA ILE A 118 -56.95 -29.14 -17.55
C ILE A 118 -57.99 -28.54 -16.60
N ALA A 119 -58.37 -29.25 -15.54
CA ALA A 119 -59.31 -28.75 -14.54
C ALA A 119 -58.75 -27.54 -13.75
N ILE A 120 -57.47 -27.60 -13.36
CA ILE A 120 -56.78 -26.48 -12.69
C ILE A 120 -56.79 -25.24 -13.59
N GLY A 121 -56.33 -25.38 -14.84
CA GLY A 121 -56.28 -24.25 -15.78
C GLY A 121 -57.65 -23.65 -16.06
N TRP A 122 -58.70 -24.48 -16.15
CA TRP A 122 -60.07 -24.00 -16.30
C TRP A 122 -60.55 -23.24 -15.05
N MET A 123 -60.31 -23.77 -13.85
CA MET A 123 -60.72 -23.14 -12.59
C MET A 123 -59.97 -21.81 -12.34
N GLU A 124 -58.67 -21.77 -12.62
CA GLU A 124 -57.86 -20.54 -12.55
C GLU A 124 -58.35 -19.47 -13.53
N ALA A 125 -58.63 -19.86 -14.77
CA ALA A 125 -59.16 -18.95 -15.78
C ALA A 125 -60.56 -18.43 -15.42
N TRP A 126 -61.44 -19.29 -14.89
CA TRP A 126 -62.75 -18.88 -14.39
C TRP A 126 -62.63 -17.90 -13.21
N LEU A 127 -61.79 -18.19 -12.23
CA LEU A 127 -61.57 -17.30 -11.08
C LEU A 127 -60.94 -15.97 -11.50
N THR A 128 -60.06 -15.98 -12.50
CA THR A 128 -59.47 -14.77 -13.09
C THR A 128 -60.55 -13.92 -13.77
N LEU A 129 -61.41 -14.53 -14.59
CA LEU A 129 -62.54 -13.85 -15.22
C LEU A 129 -63.51 -13.26 -14.18
N GLN A 130 -63.78 -14.00 -13.10
CA GLN A 130 -64.62 -13.51 -12.00
C GLN A 130 -63.96 -12.37 -11.21
N ALA A 131 -62.65 -12.45 -10.96
CA ALA A 131 -61.91 -11.38 -10.32
C ALA A 131 -61.93 -10.11 -11.17
N GLN A 132 -61.73 -10.22 -12.49
CA GLN A 132 -61.81 -9.10 -13.43
C GLN A 132 -63.21 -8.48 -13.47
N ARG A 133 -64.28 -9.29 -13.51
CA ARG A 133 -65.68 -8.81 -13.49
C ARG A 133 -66.03 -8.06 -12.21
N ASN A 134 -65.41 -8.44 -11.09
CA ASN A 134 -65.66 -7.86 -9.77
C ASN A 134 -64.53 -6.92 -9.29
N ALA A 135 -63.57 -6.57 -10.15
CA ALA A 135 -62.33 -5.89 -9.76
C ALA A 135 -62.56 -4.47 -9.20
N GLY A 136 -63.70 -3.84 -9.50
CA GLY A 136 -64.02 -2.49 -9.05
C GLY A 136 -62.94 -1.45 -9.42
N ASP A 137 -63.08 -0.24 -8.88
CA ASP A 137 -61.98 0.72 -8.82
C ASP A 137 -61.33 0.56 -7.43
N PRO A 138 -60.04 0.15 -7.33
CA PRO A 138 -59.36 0.02 -6.04
C PRO A 138 -59.15 1.39 -5.35
N GLY A 139 -59.52 2.49 -6.01
CA GLY A 139 -59.34 3.84 -5.55
C GLY A 139 -57.99 4.43 -5.96
N PRO A 140 -57.78 5.72 -5.68
CA PRO A 140 -56.56 6.42 -6.06
C PRO A 140 -55.33 5.91 -5.29
N VAL A 141 -54.24 5.67 -6.00
CA VAL A 141 -52.93 5.37 -5.40
C VAL A 141 -52.37 6.66 -4.79
N LEU A 142 -52.28 6.71 -3.45
CA LEU A 142 -51.67 7.83 -2.75
C LEU A 142 -50.14 7.76 -2.87
N LEU A 143 -49.51 8.83 -3.35
CA LEU A 143 -48.05 8.99 -3.27
C LEU A 143 -47.64 9.00 -1.79
N ARG A 144 -46.80 8.04 -1.40
CA ARG A 144 -46.28 7.93 -0.04
C ARG A 144 -44.82 8.34 0.03
N ARG A 145 -44.41 8.90 1.16
CA ARG A 145 -42.99 8.99 1.52
C ARG A 145 -42.44 7.63 1.94
N LEU A 146 -41.12 7.52 2.01
CA LEU A 146 -40.46 6.43 2.72
C LEU A 146 -40.71 6.59 4.23
N ASN A 147 -40.96 5.47 4.90
CA ASN A 147 -40.95 5.44 6.36
C ASN A 147 -39.50 5.63 6.88
N ASN A 148 -39.33 5.84 8.17
CA ASN A 148 -38.03 6.18 8.76
C ASN A 148 -36.98 5.08 8.55
N ALA A 149 -37.38 3.82 8.58
CA ALA A 149 -36.50 2.67 8.34
C ALA A 149 -36.12 2.57 6.85
N GLU A 150 -37.11 2.65 5.95
CA GLU A 150 -36.92 2.67 4.50
C GLU A 150 -35.99 3.82 4.08
N TYR A 151 -36.21 5.03 4.62
CA TYR A 151 -35.37 6.19 4.34
C TYR A 151 -33.94 5.99 4.86
N THR A 152 -33.79 5.53 6.09
CA THR A 152 -32.47 5.26 6.68
C THR A 152 -31.70 4.24 5.84
N ASN A 153 -32.31 3.11 5.52
CA ASN A 153 -31.66 2.07 4.72
C ASN A 153 -31.34 2.57 3.32
N SER A 154 -32.25 3.31 2.67
CA SER A 154 -31.98 3.90 1.35
C SER A 154 -30.78 4.84 1.36
N ILE A 155 -30.64 5.68 2.40
CA ILE A 155 -29.46 6.55 2.53
C ILE A 155 -28.19 5.73 2.76
N LYS A 156 -28.24 4.71 3.61
CA LYS A 156 -27.09 3.80 3.82
C LYS A 156 -26.69 3.08 2.54
N ASP A 157 -27.64 2.59 1.76
CA ASP A 157 -27.36 1.86 0.52
C ASP A 157 -26.78 2.79 -0.56
N LEU A 158 -27.30 4.01 -0.69
CA LEU A 158 -26.83 5.00 -1.66
C LEU A 158 -25.46 5.58 -1.32
N THR A 159 -25.14 5.72 -0.02
CA THR A 159 -23.94 6.41 0.46
C THR A 159 -22.88 5.47 1.02
N LEU A 160 -23.23 4.21 1.29
CA LEU A 160 -22.43 3.19 1.99
C LEU A 160 -22.05 3.55 3.44
N LEU A 161 -22.57 4.65 3.99
CA LEU A 161 -22.33 5.08 5.36
C LEU A 161 -23.12 4.22 6.35
N GLN A 162 -22.50 3.20 6.96
CA GLN A 162 -23.22 2.24 7.80
C GLN A 162 -23.71 2.82 9.13
N ASP A 163 -22.98 3.78 9.69
CA ASP A 163 -23.26 4.33 11.02
C ASP A 163 -24.16 5.59 11.00
N ILE A 164 -24.54 6.08 9.82
CA ILE A 164 -25.39 7.26 9.71
C ILE A 164 -26.83 6.98 10.17
N GLN A 165 -27.42 7.93 10.90
CA GLN A 165 -28.79 7.84 11.43
C GLN A 165 -29.63 9.05 11.00
N PRO A 166 -30.00 9.16 9.71
CA PRO A 166 -30.61 10.37 9.16
C PRO A 166 -32.03 10.61 9.70
N ALA A 167 -32.77 9.55 10.04
CA ALA A 167 -34.13 9.64 10.58
C ALA A 167 -34.20 9.75 12.11
N LYS A 168 -33.06 9.86 12.82
CA LYS A 168 -33.02 9.84 14.30
C LYS A 168 -33.93 10.89 14.95
N GLU A 169 -34.00 12.06 14.31
CA GLU A 169 -34.73 13.23 14.77
C GLU A 169 -36.15 13.33 14.16
N PHE A 170 -36.58 12.31 13.43
CA PHE A 170 -37.89 12.30 12.79
C PHE A 170 -38.93 11.84 13.82
N PRO A 171 -40.17 12.35 13.75
CA PRO A 171 -41.27 11.76 14.49
C PRO A 171 -41.43 10.29 14.12
N ALA A 172 -41.93 9.49 15.07
CA ALA A 172 -42.29 8.10 14.79
C ALA A 172 -43.34 8.04 13.67
N ASP A 173 -43.20 7.06 12.77
CA ASP A 173 -44.19 6.83 11.73
C ASP A 173 -45.49 6.33 12.35
N SER A 174 -46.61 6.93 11.97
CA SER A 174 -47.93 6.43 12.33
C SER A 174 -48.18 5.09 11.63
N ALA A 175 -48.57 4.07 12.39
CA ALA A 175 -49.22 2.90 11.80
C ALA A 175 -50.67 3.27 11.46
N ALA A 176 -51.17 2.82 10.32
CA ALA A 176 -52.62 2.77 10.13
C ALA A 176 -53.24 1.81 11.17
N GLY A 177 -54.57 1.80 11.35
CA GLY A 177 -55.26 0.87 12.26
C GLY A 177 -54.90 -0.61 12.03
N GLU A 178 -54.40 -0.93 10.83
CA GLU A 178 -53.91 -2.24 10.38
C GLU A 178 -52.52 -2.64 10.93
N GLY A 179 -51.81 -1.75 11.66
CA GLY A 179 -50.52 -2.04 12.29
C GLY A 179 -49.28 -1.95 11.39
N PHE A 180 -49.43 -1.60 10.10
CA PHE A 180 -48.31 -1.42 9.19
C PHE A 180 -47.83 0.03 9.13
N SER A 181 -46.51 0.22 9.13
CA SER A 181 -45.84 1.54 9.07
C SER A 181 -45.52 2.02 7.64
N ASN A 182 -45.97 1.29 6.61
CA ASN A 182 -45.80 1.65 5.19
C ASN A 182 -47.12 2.05 4.50
N THR A 183 -48.21 2.17 5.27
CA THR A 183 -49.51 2.57 4.73
C THR A 183 -49.50 4.04 4.31
N GLY A 184 -49.67 4.30 3.02
CA GLY A 184 -49.52 5.65 2.44
C GLY A 184 -50.40 6.72 3.09
N ALA A 185 -51.65 6.38 3.44
CA ALA A 185 -52.58 7.30 4.11
C ALA A 185 -52.14 7.72 5.52
N ALA A 186 -51.30 6.92 6.20
CA ALA A 186 -50.79 7.21 7.54
C ALA A 186 -49.47 8.00 7.53
N LEU A 187 -48.75 8.03 6.40
CA LEU A 187 -47.45 8.67 6.24
C LEU A 187 -47.58 10.14 5.80
N VAL A 188 -48.17 10.95 6.67
CA VAL A 188 -48.39 12.39 6.41
C VAL A 188 -47.07 13.17 6.47
N MET A 189 -46.95 14.20 5.63
CA MET A 189 -45.85 15.17 5.66
C MET A 189 -46.26 16.44 6.41
N SER A 190 -45.48 16.84 7.40
CA SER A 190 -45.64 18.12 8.12
C SER A 190 -44.51 19.10 7.77
N PRO A 191 -44.72 20.43 7.93
CA PRO A 191 -43.66 21.41 7.75
C PRO A 191 -42.42 21.16 8.64
N SER A 192 -42.62 20.65 9.86
CA SER A 192 -41.52 20.30 10.76
C SER A 192 -40.73 19.09 10.25
N LEU A 193 -41.41 18.08 9.70
CA LEU A 193 -40.76 16.91 9.12
C LEU A 193 -39.93 17.28 7.87
N VAL A 194 -40.41 18.19 7.01
CA VAL A 194 -39.61 18.70 5.87
C VAL A 194 -38.30 19.31 6.36
N ARG A 195 -38.33 20.08 7.45
CA ARG A 195 -37.13 20.68 8.03
C ARG A 195 -36.16 19.62 8.57
N LYS A 196 -36.69 18.57 9.21
CA LYS A 196 -35.87 17.43 9.66
C LYS A 196 -35.22 16.68 8.48
N TYR A 197 -35.92 16.49 7.36
CA TYR A 197 -35.30 15.96 6.13
C TYR A 197 -34.16 16.83 5.62
N LEU A 198 -34.32 18.16 5.64
CA LEU A 198 -33.26 19.07 5.22
C LEU A 198 -32.03 19.01 6.14
N ASP A 199 -32.24 18.93 7.45
CA ASP A 199 -31.15 18.82 8.42
C ASP A 199 -30.44 17.47 8.29
N ALA A 200 -31.17 16.37 8.09
CA ALA A 200 -30.60 15.06 7.77
C ALA A 200 -29.78 15.09 6.46
N ALA A 201 -30.29 15.76 5.42
CA ALA A 201 -29.57 15.91 4.16
C ALA A 201 -28.27 16.71 4.32
N LYS A 202 -28.24 17.73 5.19
CA LYS A 202 -26.99 18.45 5.52
C LYS A 202 -25.99 17.54 6.22
N THR A 203 -26.43 16.76 7.20
CA THR A 203 -25.55 15.77 7.87
C THR A 203 -24.97 14.79 6.86
N VAL A 204 -25.79 14.23 5.96
CA VAL A 204 -25.29 13.36 4.88
C VAL A 204 -24.30 14.11 3.96
N ALA A 205 -24.57 15.37 3.64
CA ALA A 205 -23.71 16.18 2.77
C ALA A 205 -22.33 16.49 3.38
N GLU A 206 -22.19 16.52 4.71
CA GLU A 206 -20.90 16.72 5.38
C GLU A 206 -19.90 15.58 5.09
N HIS A 207 -20.42 14.39 4.77
CA HIS A 207 -19.63 13.22 4.39
C HIS A 207 -19.23 13.21 2.91
N VAL A 208 -19.76 14.12 2.08
CA VAL A 208 -19.47 14.16 0.65
C VAL A 208 -18.02 14.58 0.40
N VAL A 209 -17.36 13.84 -0.48
CA VAL A 209 -16.06 14.17 -1.05
C VAL A 209 -16.24 14.37 -2.54
N LEU A 210 -15.89 15.56 -3.02
CA LEU A 210 -15.93 15.89 -4.43
C LEU A 210 -14.61 15.46 -5.08
N LEU A 211 -14.70 14.56 -6.05
CA LEU A 211 -13.58 14.06 -6.83
C LEU A 211 -13.61 14.67 -8.24
N PRO A 212 -12.48 14.71 -8.96
CA PRO A 212 -12.45 15.23 -10.32
C PRO A 212 -13.36 14.47 -11.30
N GLN A 213 -13.69 13.20 -11.01
CA GLN A 213 -14.55 12.36 -11.84
C GLN A 213 -15.91 12.01 -11.21
N GLY A 214 -16.25 12.54 -10.05
CA GLY A 214 -17.50 12.18 -9.38
C GLY A 214 -17.59 12.59 -7.92
N ILE A 215 -18.41 11.87 -7.17
CA ILE A 215 -18.59 12.05 -5.73
C ILE A 215 -18.40 10.71 -5.02
N GLU A 216 -17.84 10.77 -3.82
CA GLU A 216 -17.82 9.65 -2.88
C GLU A 216 -18.29 10.14 -1.51
N PHE A 217 -18.57 9.21 -0.60
CA PHE A 217 -18.93 9.50 0.78
C PHE A 217 -17.86 8.92 1.69
N SER A 218 -17.39 9.70 2.66
CA SER A 218 -16.42 9.28 3.66
C SER A 218 -17.13 8.96 4.97
N ASP A 219 -16.69 7.95 5.71
CA ASP A 219 -17.23 7.61 7.03
C ASP A 219 -17.07 8.72 8.07
N THR A 220 -16.17 9.68 7.83
CA THR A 220 -15.95 10.86 8.69
C THR A 220 -16.19 12.18 7.94
N PRO A 221 -16.91 13.15 8.54
CA PRO A 221 -17.07 14.46 7.94
C PRO A 221 -15.78 15.30 8.02
N SER A 222 -14.83 14.94 8.89
CA SER A 222 -13.59 15.68 9.10
C SER A 222 -12.64 15.57 7.90
N ARG A 223 -12.19 16.71 7.36
CA ARG A 223 -11.15 16.74 6.30
C ARG A 223 -9.80 16.20 6.81
N SER A 224 -9.48 16.47 8.07
CA SER A 224 -8.25 15.99 8.68
C SER A 224 -8.25 14.47 8.79
N ASP A 225 -9.35 13.90 9.27
CA ASP A 225 -9.46 12.45 9.47
C ASP A 225 -9.45 11.71 8.12
N ARG A 226 -10.12 12.27 7.10
CA ARG A 226 -10.02 11.79 5.72
C ARG A 226 -8.58 11.73 5.22
N THR A 227 -7.85 12.83 5.41
CA THR A 227 -6.44 12.91 5.00
C THR A 227 -5.60 11.86 5.73
N ASN A 228 -5.81 11.73 7.04
CA ASN A 228 -5.10 10.75 7.87
C ASN A 228 -5.42 9.31 7.45
N ALA A 229 -6.68 8.99 7.18
CA ALA A 229 -7.10 7.67 6.70
C ALA A 229 -6.47 7.33 5.35
N THR A 230 -6.45 8.27 4.39
CA THR A 230 -5.76 8.05 3.11
C THR A 230 -4.25 7.85 3.32
N LEU A 231 -3.61 8.65 4.17
CA LEU A 231 -2.19 8.48 4.49
C LEU A 231 -1.91 7.13 5.16
N GLU A 232 -2.79 6.68 6.05
CA GLU A 232 -2.72 5.38 6.70
C GLU A 232 -2.87 4.23 5.71
N GLN A 233 -3.82 4.32 4.77
CA GLN A 233 -3.94 3.34 3.67
C GLN A 233 -2.66 3.24 2.85
N ILE A 234 -2.06 4.38 2.50
CA ILE A 234 -0.77 4.41 1.78
C ILE A 234 0.34 3.76 2.62
N ARG A 235 0.43 4.10 3.91
CA ARG A 235 1.42 3.49 4.82
C ARG A 235 1.22 1.98 4.92
N ASN A 236 -0.02 1.51 5.12
CA ASN A 236 -0.36 0.10 5.22
C ASN A 236 -0.05 -0.66 3.93
N PHE A 237 -0.19 -0.03 2.76
CA PHE A 237 0.20 -0.62 1.48
C PHE A 237 1.72 -0.88 1.39
N TYR A 238 2.54 0.07 1.87
CA TYR A 238 4.01 -0.04 1.80
C TYR A 238 4.65 -0.75 3.01
N ALA A 239 3.95 -0.82 4.14
CA ALA A 239 4.47 -1.39 5.39
C ALA A 239 5.05 -2.80 5.24
N PRO A 240 4.42 -3.74 4.50
CA PRO A 240 4.97 -5.10 4.32
C PRO A 240 6.31 -5.14 3.57
N PHE A 241 6.60 -4.11 2.77
CA PHE A 241 7.75 -4.09 1.86
C PHE A 241 8.88 -3.16 2.31
N THR A 242 8.73 -2.50 3.47
CA THR A 242 9.69 -1.52 3.97
C THR A 242 10.14 -1.86 5.38
N ASP A 243 11.37 -1.51 5.70
CA ASP A 243 11.91 -1.69 7.05
C ASP A 243 11.28 -0.68 8.01
N GLN A 244 10.87 -1.19 9.17
CA GLN A 244 10.23 -0.44 10.25
C GLN A 244 11.24 -0.05 11.35
N SER A 245 12.49 -0.50 11.24
CA SER A 245 13.47 -0.52 12.34
C SER A 245 14.10 0.83 12.73
N GLU A 246 14.01 1.88 11.90
CA GLU A 246 14.66 3.19 12.16
C GLU A 246 13.70 4.34 12.55
N GLY A 247 12.69 4.04 13.36
CA GLY A 247 11.81 5.06 13.95
C GLY A 247 12.49 5.95 14.98
N SER A 248 12.55 7.25 14.74
CA SER A 248 12.94 8.27 15.72
C SER A 248 11.71 8.81 16.44
N LYS A 249 11.61 8.65 17.76
CA LYS A 249 10.50 9.20 18.57
C LYS A 249 10.73 10.68 18.85
N VAL A 250 9.79 11.55 18.46
CA VAL A 250 9.80 12.99 18.75
C VAL A 250 8.63 13.29 19.68
N ASN A 251 8.92 13.80 20.87
CA ASN A 251 7.89 14.25 21.81
C ASN A 251 7.56 15.73 21.52
N LEU A 252 6.31 16.00 21.16
CA LEU A 252 5.79 17.35 21.02
C LEU A 252 4.64 17.51 22.02
N GLN A 253 4.83 18.34 23.03
CA GLN A 253 3.79 18.72 24.02
C GLN A 253 3.15 17.51 24.72
N GLY A 254 3.93 16.47 25.02
CA GLY A 254 3.44 15.27 25.74
C GLY A 254 2.89 14.17 24.83
N ILE A 255 2.80 14.42 23.51
CA ILE A 255 2.44 13.41 22.50
C ILE A 255 3.71 12.93 21.82
N VAL A 256 3.97 11.62 21.90
CA VAL A 256 5.11 10.98 21.23
C VAL A 256 4.73 10.63 19.79
N PHE A 257 5.39 11.27 18.84
CA PHE A 257 5.29 10.97 17.42
C PHE A 257 6.45 10.08 16.99
N GLU A 258 6.16 8.93 16.37
CA GLU A 258 7.20 8.14 15.73
C GLU A 258 7.48 8.73 14.34
N THR A 259 8.58 9.47 14.23
CA THR A 259 9.05 10.05 12.98
C THR A 259 10.06 9.11 12.33
N ASN A 260 10.15 9.09 11.00
CA ASN A 260 11.15 8.28 10.27
C ASN A 260 10.94 6.75 10.31
N GLN A 261 9.77 6.26 10.73
CA GLN A 261 9.41 4.84 10.58
C GLN A 261 8.95 4.54 9.16
N GLY A 262 9.45 3.43 8.60
CA GLY A 262 9.03 2.94 7.30
C GLY A 262 9.68 3.65 6.11
N GLY A 263 9.44 3.12 4.91
CA GLY A 263 9.82 3.76 3.64
C GLY A 263 11.17 3.34 3.06
N ARG A 264 12.07 2.74 3.85
CA ARG A 264 13.32 2.15 3.31
C ARG A 264 13.08 0.73 2.84
N LEU A 265 13.57 0.38 1.65
CA LEU A 265 13.54 -1.00 1.18
C LEU A 265 14.58 -1.82 1.96
N PRO A 266 14.25 -3.03 2.44
CA PRO A 266 15.20 -3.95 3.06
C PRO A 266 16.12 -4.56 2.00
N ILE A 267 17.06 -3.77 1.47
CA ILE A 267 17.93 -4.11 0.33
C ILE A 267 18.66 -5.44 0.55
N GLU A 268 19.04 -5.73 1.79
CA GLU A 268 19.70 -6.96 2.21
C GLU A 268 18.88 -8.19 1.83
N LYS A 269 17.56 -8.17 2.12
CA LYS A 269 16.65 -9.26 1.76
C LYS A 269 16.51 -9.41 0.25
N TYR A 270 16.47 -8.28 -0.46
CA TYR A 270 16.42 -8.28 -1.93
C TYR A 270 17.70 -8.85 -2.56
N LEU A 271 18.88 -8.53 -2.03
CA LEU A 271 20.15 -9.07 -2.49
C LEU A 271 20.25 -10.59 -2.25
N VAL A 272 19.83 -11.07 -1.07
CA VAL A 272 19.76 -12.51 -0.81
C VAL A 272 18.79 -13.20 -1.77
N ALA A 273 17.64 -12.58 -2.06
CA ALA A 273 16.69 -13.11 -3.02
C ALA A 273 17.26 -13.16 -4.45
N THR A 274 18.06 -12.18 -4.89
CA THR A 274 18.73 -12.28 -6.20
C THR A 274 19.79 -13.37 -6.25
N LEU A 275 20.50 -13.64 -5.15
CA LEU A 275 21.43 -14.78 -5.06
C LEU A 275 20.68 -16.12 -5.18
N LYS A 276 19.53 -16.28 -4.51
CA LYS A 276 18.66 -17.46 -4.66
C LYS A 276 18.19 -17.66 -6.10
N LEU A 277 17.75 -16.58 -6.76
CA LEU A 277 17.33 -16.62 -8.17
C LEU A 277 18.48 -17.01 -9.10
N ARG A 278 19.68 -16.47 -8.87
CA ARG A 278 20.89 -16.79 -9.64
C ARG A 278 21.23 -18.27 -9.58
N ASP A 279 21.16 -18.86 -8.40
CA ASP A 279 21.51 -20.27 -8.21
C ASP A 279 20.41 -21.20 -8.76
N ALA A 280 19.15 -20.76 -8.71
CA ALA A 280 18.04 -21.43 -9.40
C ALA A 280 18.19 -21.37 -10.94
N GLU A 281 18.58 -20.23 -11.50
CA GLU A 281 18.84 -20.07 -12.94
C GLU A 281 20.02 -20.92 -13.41
N LYS A 282 21.13 -20.97 -12.65
CA LYS A 282 22.26 -21.87 -12.93
C LYS A 282 21.83 -23.34 -12.98
N SER A 283 20.84 -23.72 -12.16
CA SER A 283 20.29 -25.07 -12.12
C SER A 283 19.32 -25.37 -13.27
N ASN A 284 18.74 -24.35 -13.90
CA ASN A 284 17.82 -24.49 -15.04
C ASN A 284 18.03 -23.36 -16.09
N PRO A 285 19.13 -23.40 -16.86
CA PRO A 285 19.54 -22.31 -17.75
C PRO A 285 18.64 -22.15 -19.00
N THR A 286 17.73 -23.10 -19.26
CA THR A 286 16.81 -23.08 -20.40
C THR A 286 15.45 -22.48 -20.08
N ALA A 287 15.26 -21.92 -18.88
CA ALA A 287 13.99 -21.33 -18.47
C ALA A 287 13.59 -20.17 -19.41
N SER A 288 12.34 -20.18 -19.86
CA SER A 288 11.78 -19.10 -20.65
C SER A 288 11.61 -17.81 -19.82
N PRO A 289 11.55 -16.62 -20.46
CA PRO A 289 11.31 -15.36 -19.76
C PRO A 289 10.04 -15.35 -18.89
N ASP A 290 9.00 -16.06 -19.30
CA ASP A 290 7.75 -16.18 -18.55
C ASP A 290 7.90 -17.07 -17.31
N GLU A 291 8.68 -18.14 -17.39
CA GLU A 291 9.00 -19.00 -16.25
C GLU A 291 9.88 -18.28 -15.22
N LEU A 292 10.84 -17.47 -15.70
CA LEU A 292 11.65 -16.62 -14.85
C LEU A 292 10.80 -15.59 -14.11
N LEU A 293 9.85 -14.94 -14.81
CA LEU A 293 8.93 -13.98 -14.18
C LEU A 293 8.09 -14.64 -13.09
N LYS A 294 7.53 -15.83 -13.35
CA LYS A 294 6.79 -16.60 -12.35
C LYS A 294 7.65 -16.97 -11.14
N THR A 295 8.92 -17.32 -11.38
CA THR A 295 9.87 -17.66 -10.32
C THR A 295 10.17 -16.44 -9.44
N ILE A 296 10.39 -15.27 -10.05
CA ILE A 296 10.59 -14.00 -9.33
C ILE A 296 9.36 -13.65 -8.50
N GLU A 297 8.15 -13.77 -9.07
CA GLU A 297 6.90 -13.48 -8.36
C GLU A 297 6.65 -14.46 -7.20
N ALA A 298 6.91 -15.74 -7.41
CA ALA A 298 6.79 -16.77 -6.38
C ALA A 298 7.75 -16.52 -5.21
N LEU A 299 9.03 -16.24 -5.51
CA LEU A 299 10.03 -15.95 -4.49
C LEU A 299 9.74 -14.64 -3.75
N ALA A 300 9.32 -13.60 -4.46
CA ALA A 300 8.94 -12.34 -3.84
C ALA A 300 7.79 -12.55 -2.84
N LYS A 301 6.79 -13.36 -3.22
CA LYS A 301 5.67 -13.69 -2.33
C LYS A 301 6.10 -14.50 -1.12
N SER A 302 6.97 -15.50 -1.27
CA SER A 302 7.41 -16.34 -0.14
C SER A 302 8.28 -15.57 0.87
N GLU A 303 9.05 -14.60 0.40
CA GLU A 303 9.97 -13.80 1.23
C GLU A 303 9.35 -12.48 1.72
N GLY A 304 8.08 -12.21 1.40
CA GLY A 304 7.41 -10.95 1.75
C GLY A 304 7.99 -9.72 1.04
N LEU A 305 8.56 -9.90 -0.15
CA LEU A 305 9.18 -8.84 -0.95
C LEU A 305 8.23 -8.33 -2.04
N ASN A 306 8.42 -7.07 -2.44
CA ASN A 306 7.73 -6.52 -3.60
C ASN A 306 8.34 -7.07 -4.91
N SER A 307 7.54 -7.77 -5.72
CA SER A 307 7.98 -8.42 -6.97
C SER A 307 8.53 -7.44 -7.99
N LYS A 308 7.98 -6.21 -8.07
CA LYS A 308 8.45 -5.18 -9.00
C LYS A 308 9.88 -4.75 -8.66
N TYR A 309 10.17 -4.52 -7.38
CA TYR A 309 11.52 -4.13 -6.96
C TYR A 309 12.53 -5.25 -7.12
N LEU A 310 12.14 -6.49 -6.80
CA LEU A 310 13.01 -7.66 -7.01
C LEU A 310 13.34 -7.84 -8.49
N LYS A 311 12.35 -7.70 -9.38
CA LYS A 311 12.56 -7.75 -10.83
C LYS A 311 13.49 -6.64 -11.33
N ILE A 312 13.33 -5.41 -10.83
CA ILE A 312 14.22 -4.30 -11.20
C ILE A 312 15.66 -4.63 -10.80
N LEU A 313 15.89 -5.05 -9.55
CA LEU A 313 17.23 -5.38 -9.07
C LEU A 313 17.85 -6.57 -9.83
N TRP A 314 17.06 -7.61 -10.05
CA TRP A 314 17.46 -8.77 -10.86
C TRP A 314 17.94 -8.34 -12.26
N ASN A 315 17.15 -7.51 -12.94
CA ASN A 315 17.49 -7.03 -14.28
C ASN A 315 18.75 -6.15 -14.29
N GLN A 316 19.02 -5.38 -13.22
CA GLN A 316 20.25 -4.59 -13.10
C GLN A 316 21.49 -5.50 -13.09
N PHE A 317 21.45 -6.62 -12.35
CA PHE A 317 22.53 -7.60 -12.35
C PHE A 317 22.63 -8.40 -13.65
N HIS A 318 21.65 -8.33 -14.56
CA HIS A 318 21.64 -8.99 -15.86
C HIS A 318 21.89 -8.04 -17.04
N GLN A 319 22.26 -6.78 -16.78
CA GLN A 319 22.59 -5.87 -17.86
C GLN A 319 23.77 -6.40 -18.68
N ALA A 320 23.62 -6.33 -20.01
CA ALA A 320 24.71 -6.62 -20.93
C ALA A 320 25.74 -5.50 -20.87
N ASN A 321 27.01 -5.85 -20.63
CA ASN A 321 28.15 -4.93 -20.55
C ASN A 321 28.01 -3.85 -19.46
N PRO A 322 27.95 -4.22 -18.16
CA PRO A 322 27.96 -3.20 -17.12
C PRO A 322 29.30 -2.43 -17.13
N GLN A 323 29.27 -1.17 -16.69
CA GLN A 323 30.45 -0.31 -16.60
C GLN A 323 30.62 0.25 -15.18
N GLY A 324 31.87 0.62 -14.85
CA GLY A 324 32.25 1.22 -13.57
C GLY A 324 31.78 0.39 -12.38
N LEU A 325 31.17 1.06 -11.39
CA LEU A 325 30.68 0.44 -10.15
C LEU A 325 29.77 -0.77 -10.41
N MET A 326 28.89 -0.71 -11.42
CA MET A 326 27.98 -1.83 -11.70
C MET A 326 28.71 -3.06 -12.23
N ALA A 327 29.84 -2.90 -12.92
CA ALA A 327 30.65 -4.03 -13.36
C ALA A 327 31.29 -4.75 -12.17
N THR A 328 31.81 -3.99 -11.21
CA THR A 328 32.37 -4.52 -9.95
C THR A 328 31.31 -5.26 -9.15
N LEU A 329 30.14 -4.63 -8.93
CA LEU A 329 29.03 -5.24 -8.19
C LEU A 329 28.48 -6.48 -8.90
N GLN A 330 28.38 -6.49 -10.24
CA GLN A 330 27.95 -7.68 -10.98
C GLN A 330 28.94 -8.82 -10.83
N LYS A 331 30.26 -8.56 -10.94
CA LYS A 331 31.31 -9.57 -10.76
C LYS A 331 31.28 -10.17 -9.36
N GLN A 332 31.15 -9.33 -8.33
CA GLN A 332 31.03 -9.78 -6.94
C GLN A 332 29.73 -10.56 -6.72
N TRP A 333 28.61 -10.08 -7.26
CA TRP A 333 27.33 -10.78 -7.19
C TRP A 333 27.39 -12.15 -7.88
N GLN A 334 28.14 -12.33 -8.97
CA GLN A 334 28.29 -13.63 -9.62
C GLN A 334 29.09 -14.64 -8.77
N SER A 335 30.09 -14.18 -8.01
CA SER A 335 30.99 -15.02 -7.20
C SER A 335 30.54 -15.23 -5.75
N THR A 336 29.61 -14.42 -5.22
CA THR A 336 29.18 -14.46 -3.81
C THR A 336 28.38 -15.74 -3.51
N PRO A 337 28.77 -16.58 -2.51
CA PRO A 337 27.98 -17.75 -2.11
C PRO A 337 26.68 -17.35 -1.42
N LEU A 338 25.62 -18.15 -1.54
CA LEU A 338 24.35 -17.88 -0.87
C LEU A 338 24.48 -17.95 0.67
N GLU A 339 25.41 -18.77 1.18
CA GLU A 339 25.67 -18.98 2.60
C GLU A 339 26.44 -17.82 3.24
N SER A 340 27.07 -16.95 2.44
CA SER A 340 27.89 -15.84 2.91
C SER A 340 27.64 -14.56 2.08
N PRO A 341 26.43 -13.98 2.14
CA PRO A 341 26.05 -12.81 1.35
C PRO A 341 26.62 -11.49 1.90
N ASP A 342 27.13 -11.48 3.13
CA ASP A 342 27.51 -10.26 3.87
C ASP A 342 28.50 -9.34 3.14
N PRO A 343 29.54 -9.82 2.42
CA PRO A 343 30.46 -8.93 1.72
C PRO A 343 29.77 -8.10 0.62
N LEU A 344 28.90 -8.73 -0.18
CA LEU A 344 28.13 -8.05 -1.22
C LEU A 344 27.16 -7.05 -0.60
N ILE A 345 26.46 -7.44 0.47
CA ILE A 345 25.53 -6.58 1.19
C ILE A 345 26.25 -5.35 1.73
N ALA A 346 27.38 -5.55 2.41
CA ALA A 346 28.18 -4.47 2.98
C ALA A 346 28.66 -3.49 1.91
N GLU A 347 29.11 -4.00 0.75
CA GLU A 347 29.54 -3.16 -0.36
C GLU A 347 28.38 -2.32 -0.92
N VAL A 348 27.22 -2.93 -1.21
CA VAL A 348 26.04 -2.20 -1.71
C VAL A 348 25.55 -1.16 -0.70
N LEU A 349 25.50 -1.48 0.59
CA LEU A 349 25.11 -0.53 1.64
C LEU A 349 26.10 0.62 1.78
N SER A 350 27.40 0.36 1.63
CA SER A 350 28.43 1.40 1.65
C SER A 350 28.22 2.42 0.52
N TRP A 351 27.91 1.93 -0.70
CA TRP A 351 27.61 2.78 -1.85
C TRP A 351 26.26 3.49 -1.70
N GLN A 352 25.24 2.84 -1.14
CA GLN A 352 23.98 3.52 -0.84
C GLN A 352 24.20 4.72 0.08
N LYS A 353 25.01 4.54 1.13
CA LYS A 353 25.36 5.62 2.06
C LYS A 353 26.20 6.73 1.42
N ALA A 354 27.08 6.38 0.48
CA ALA A 354 27.91 7.35 -0.23
C ALA A 354 27.14 8.16 -1.28
N LEU A 355 26.14 7.54 -1.92
CA LEU A 355 25.38 8.10 -3.04
C LEU A 355 24.05 8.74 -2.61
N TRP A 356 23.55 8.43 -1.41
CA TRP A 356 22.25 8.90 -0.94
C TRP A 356 22.30 9.42 0.49
N LYS A 357 21.59 10.54 0.70
CA LYS A 357 21.27 11.06 2.02
C LYS A 357 19.78 10.89 2.28
N PHE A 358 19.44 10.26 3.40
CA PHE A 358 18.06 10.14 3.87
C PHE A 358 17.79 11.16 4.98
N SER A 359 16.71 11.92 4.85
CA SER A 359 16.35 13.04 5.71
C SER A 359 14.99 12.81 6.39
N SER A 360 14.82 13.31 7.61
CA SER A 360 13.55 13.15 8.33
C SER A 360 12.43 13.98 7.71
N VAL A 361 11.27 13.35 7.49
CA VAL A 361 10.10 13.94 6.80
C VAL A 361 9.62 15.26 7.44
N GLY A 362 9.69 15.39 8.78
CA GLY A 362 9.24 16.60 9.49
C GLY A 362 10.10 17.87 9.29
N HIS A 363 11.25 17.76 8.59
CA HIS A 363 12.13 18.90 8.31
C HIS A 363 12.10 19.36 6.85
N ILE A 364 11.34 18.66 5.99
CA ILE A 364 11.25 18.96 4.57
C ILE A 364 10.57 20.32 4.36
N GLY A 365 11.17 21.19 3.55
CA GLY A 365 10.60 22.50 3.21
C GLY A 365 10.84 23.61 4.24
N LYS A 366 11.56 23.35 5.34
CA LYS A 366 12.08 24.42 6.22
C LYS A 366 13.10 25.27 5.46
N ARG A 367 13.23 26.55 5.85
CA ARG A 367 14.32 27.41 5.36
C ARG A 367 15.66 26.72 5.71
N ASP A 368 16.47 26.46 4.69
CA ASP A 368 17.72 25.69 4.77
C ASP A 368 17.57 24.21 5.21
N GLY A 369 16.35 23.67 5.14
CA GLY A 369 16.04 22.25 5.39
C GLY A 369 16.22 21.35 4.16
N PRO A 370 16.15 20.02 4.34
CA PRO A 370 16.19 19.06 3.23
C PRO A 370 15.04 19.29 2.25
N ARG A 371 15.29 19.10 0.96
CA ARG A 371 14.26 19.30 -0.09
C ARG A 371 13.39 18.07 -0.29
N ALA A 372 13.92 16.90 0.01
CA ALA A 372 13.26 15.62 -0.14
C ALA A 372 13.69 14.66 0.99
N TRP A 373 12.92 13.59 1.16
CA TRP A 373 13.27 12.50 2.08
C TRP A 373 14.52 11.73 1.63
N GLN A 374 14.74 11.60 0.33
CA GLN A 374 15.94 10.98 -0.26
C GLN A 374 16.57 11.97 -1.23
N GLU A 375 17.84 12.30 -1.01
CA GLU A 375 18.61 13.26 -1.80
C GLU A 375 19.85 12.57 -2.37
N SER A 376 20.13 12.78 -3.66
CA SER A 376 21.34 12.24 -4.28
C SER A 376 22.57 13.02 -3.80
N VAL A 377 23.64 12.28 -3.56
CA VAL A 377 24.97 12.79 -3.23
C VAL A 377 25.90 12.40 -4.36
N ASN A 378 26.60 13.36 -4.94
CA ASN A 378 27.68 13.07 -5.88
C ASN A 378 29.00 12.98 -5.09
N PRO A 379 29.57 11.77 -4.91
CA PRO A 379 30.83 11.61 -4.20
C PRO A 379 32.03 12.03 -5.06
N ILE A 380 31.86 12.16 -6.38
CA ILE A 380 32.94 12.52 -7.30
C ILE A 380 33.30 13.99 -7.09
N ARG A 381 34.57 14.22 -6.75
CA ARG A 381 35.14 15.55 -6.57
C ARG A 381 36.41 15.65 -7.39
N ASN A 382 36.58 16.80 -8.05
CA ASN A 382 37.79 17.09 -8.81
C ASN A 382 39.00 17.40 -7.91
N GLN A 383 38.75 17.67 -6.63
CA GLN A 383 39.77 17.97 -5.62
C GLN A 383 39.29 17.51 -4.25
N GLN A 384 40.17 16.90 -3.47
CA GLN A 384 39.91 16.48 -2.09
C GLN A 384 41.11 16.80 -1.20
N GLU A 385 40.85 17.47 -0.08
CA GLU A 385 41.85 17.66 0.97
C GLU A 385 41.87 16.44 1.90
N LEU A 386 43.05 15.86 2.10
CA LEU A 386 43.25 14.70 2.97
C LEU A 386 44.05 15.13 4.20
N ARG A 387 43.47 14.93 5.39
CA ARG A 387 44.13 15.19 6.68
C ARG A 387 44.16 13.91 7.48
N LEU A 388 45.35 13.38 7.71
CA LEU A 388 45.57 12.18 8.51
C LEU A 388 46.30 12.58 9.80
N ALA A 389 45.73 12.22 10.95
CA ALA A 389 46.42 12.37 12.22
C ALA A 389 47.54 11.32 12.31
N ILE A 390 48.72 11.74 12.76
CA ILE A 390 49.81 10.81 13.08
C ILE A 390 49.38 10.05 14.35
N PRO A 391 49.34 8.69 14.32
CA PRO A 391 48.91 7.89 15.47
C PRO A 391 49.72 8.19 16.73
N LYS A 392 49.07 8.15 17.89
CA LYS A 392 49.74 8.43 19.18
C LYS A 392 50.73 7.33 19.55
N GLU A 393 50.50 6.08 19.13
CA GLU A 393 51.41 4.97 19.40
C GLU A 393 52.80 5.20 18.77
N ALA A 394 52.86 5.96 17.67
CA ALA A 394 54.11 6.38 17.03
C ALA A 394 54.83 7.51 17.79
N GLN A 395 54.17 8.19 18.72
CA GLN A 395 54.77 9.20 19.60
C GLN A 395 55.42 8.56 20.84
N ASP A 396 54.86 7.44 21.31
CA ASP A 396 55.31 6.73 22.51
C ASP A 396 56.46 5.73 22.27
N SER A 397 56.76 5.43 20.99
CA SER A 397 57.86 4.54 20.56
C SER A 397 58.88 5.31 19.70
N PRO A 398 59.76 6.13 20.30
CA PRO A 398 60.62 7.10 19.59
C PRO A 398 61.65 6.50 18.61
N ASN A 399 61.82 5.18 18.59
CA ASN A 399 62.76 4.47 17.71
C ASN A 399 62.07 3.60 16.65
N GLN A 400 60.75 3.72 16.47
CA GLN A 400 60.02 2.96 15.45
C GLN A 400 59.63 3.86 14.29
N ASP A 401 60.10 3.51 13.08
CA ASP A 401 59.77 4.26 11.87
C ASP A 401 58.27 4.12 11.55
N LEU A 402 57.59 5.25 11.36
CA LEU A 402 56.22 5.29 10.86
C LEU A 402 56.24 5.42 9.34
N THR A 403 55.83 4.36 8.64
CA THR A 403 55.69 4.38 7.17
C THR A 403 54.26 4.68 6.77
N LEU A 404 54.06 5.71 5.96
CA LEU A 404 52.77 6.09 5.40
C LEU A 404 52.76 5.79 3.90
N TYR A 405 51.75 5.05 3.43
CA TYR A 405 51.53 4.79 2.02
C TYR A 405 50.32 5.59 1.55
N LEU A 406 50.48 6.30 0.43
CA LEU A 406 49.37 6.84 -0.32
C LEU A 406 49.22 6.00 -1.58
N GLN A 407 48.09 5.30 -1.69
CA GLN A 407 47.75 4.52 -2.86
C GLN A 407 46.70 5.24 -3.68
N VAL A 408 46.92 5.28 -4.99
CA VAL A 408 45.96 5.77 -5.98
C VAL A 408 45.61 4.59 -6.87
N SER A 409 44.33 4.43 -7.18
CA SER A 409 43.80 3.38 -8.07
C SER A 409 42.74 4.00 -8.99
N ASP A 410 42.56 3.40 -10.16
CA ASP A 410 41.44 3.72 -11.06
C ASP A 410 40.10 3.20 -10.52
N ALA A 411 39.00 3.57 -11.17
CA ALA A 411 37.64 3.15 -10.80
C ALA A 411 37.26 1.76 -11.36
N GLY A 412 38.25 0.96 -11.78
CA GLY A 412 38.07 -0.36 -12.39
C GLY A 412 37.90 -0.34 -13.91
N ASP A 413 38.00 0.83 -14.55
CA ASP A 413 38.00 1.05 -16.00
C ASP A 413 39.41 1.12 -16.62
N GLY A 414 40.44 0.96 -15.78
CA GLY A 414 41.84 1.17 -16.17
C GLY A 414 42.25 2.63 -16.03
N ASN A 415 43.54 2.90 -16.15
CA ASN A 415 44.12 4.22 -15.86
C ASN A 415 44.42 5.06 -17.10
N GLN A 416 43.83 4.73 -18.25
CA GLN A 416 44.00 5.53 -19.46
C GLN A 416 43.34 6.90 -19.26
N ASP A 417 44.11 7.96 -19.47
CA ASP A 417 43.71 9.37 -19.27
C ASP A 417 43.42 9.79 -17.81
N ASP A 418 43.70 8.92 -16.84
CA ASP A 418 43.62 9.25 -15.41
C ASP A 418 44.90 9.94 -14.92
N ALA A 419 44.73 11.10 -14.28
CA ALA A 419 45.82 11.82 -13.63
C ALA A 419 45.43 12.26 -12.22
N VAL A 420 46.19 11.80 -11.22
CA VAL A 420 46.04 12.25 -9.83
C VAL A 420 47.23 13.14 -9.46
N VAL A 421 46.92 14.39 -9.14
CA VAL A 421 47.92 15.39 -8.75
C VAL A 421 47.87 15.58 -7.24
N ILE A 422 48.92 15.14 -6.54
CA ILE A 422 49.10 15.41 -5.12
C ILE A 422 49.72 16.80 -4.99
N SER A 423 48.97 17.74 -4.40
CA SER A 423 49.41 19.12 -4.23
C SER A 423 49.64 19.46 -2.76
N ASN A 424 50.73 20.19 -2.51
CA ASN A 424 51.10 20.73 -1.20
C ASN A 424 51.10 19.72 -0.02
N PRO A 425 51.76 18.55 -0.14
CA PRO A 425 51.88 17.62 0.97
C PRO A 425 52.76 18.23 2.07
N ARG A 426 52.25 18.24 3.31
CA ARG A 426 52.89 18.91 4.45
C ARG A 426 52.54 18.26 5.78
N LEU A 427 53.46 18.36 6.73
CA LEU A 427 53.24 18.01 8.13
C LEU A 427 52.78 19.27 8.87
N VAL A 428 51.73 19.13 9.67
CA VAL A 428 51.12 20.23 10.42
C VAL A 428 51.11 19.86 11.90
N ALA A 429 51.59 20.76 12.74
CA ALA A 429 51.56 20.62 14.19
C ALA A 429 51.09 21.94 14.82
N ALA A 430 50.24 21.85 15.86
CA ALA A 430 49.70 23.03 16.53
C ALA A 430 50.83 23.91 17.07
N GLY A 431 50.75 25.22 16.80
CA GLY A 431 51.75 26.21 17.23
C GLY A 431 53.09 26.16 16.48
N ARG A 432 53.21 25.36 15.42
CA ARG A 432 54.40 25.28 14.56
C ARG A 432 54.04 25.66 13.11
N PRO A 433 54.98 26.21 12.33
CA PRO A 433 54.75 26.43 10.91
C PRO A 433 54.58 25.10 10.17
N ASP A 434 53.72 25.10 9.15
CA ASP A 434 53.56 23.96 8.24
C ASP A 434 54.91 23.57 7.62
N LEU A 435 55.24 22.27 7.63
CA LEU A 435 56.46 21.74 7.05
C LEU A 435 56.13 20.99 5.75
N PRO A 436 56.38 21.59 4.56
CA PRO A 436 56.23 20.89 3.29
C PRO A 436 57.12 19.65 3.27
N ILE A 437 56.61 18.51 2.79
CA ILE A 437 57.38 17.26 2.73
C ILE A 437 58.65 17.43 1.88
N ARG A 438 58.58 18.25 0.81
CA ARG A 438 59.75 18.60 -0.01
C ARG A 438 60.90 19.27 0.76
N ASN A 439 60.63 19.87 1.92
CA ASN A 439 61.61 20.53 2.78
C ASN A 439 62.09 19.62 3.92
N LEU A 440 61.53 18.41 4.06
CA LEU A 440 61.82 17.51 5.18
C LEU A 440 63.29 17.11 5.20
N ASP A 441 63.86 16.72 4.06
CA ASP A 441 65.26 16.30 3.98
C ASP A 441 66.22 17.42 4.38
N ALA A 442 65.98 18.64 3.88
CA ALA A 442 66.79 19.82 4.23
C ALA A 442 66.71 20.13 5.73
N LEU A 443 65.52 19.99 6.33
CA LEU A 443 65.35 20.16 7.77
C LEU A 443 66.08 19.07 8.55
N VAL A 444 65.94 17.79 8.17
CA VAL A 444 66.61 16.67 8.85
C VAL A 444 68.13 16.80 8.76
N GLN A 445 68.67 17.20 7.61
CA GLN A 445 70.11 17.48 7.45
C GLN A 445 70.56 18.63 8.34
N THR A 446 69.79 19.71 8.40
CA THR A 446 70.07 20.86 9.27
C THR A 446 70.03 20.47 10.75
N LEU A 447 69.05 19.68 11.17
CA LEU A 447 68.95 19.18 12.55
C LEU A 447 70.12 18.26 12.89
N ARG A 448 70.54 17.36 11.98
CA ARG A 448 71.70 16.48 12.19
C ARG A 448 73.01 17.25 12.26
N SER A 449 73.18 18.29 11.43
CA SER A 449 74.39 19.13 11.47
C SER A 449 74.43 19.98 12.75
N GLN A 450 73.29 20.55 13.15
CA GLN A 450 73.16 21.26 14.42
C GLN A 450 73.40 20.33 15.61
N GLN A 451 72.83 19.12 15.62
CA GLN A 451 73.06 18.14 16.67
C GLN A 451 74.55 17.79 16.79
N SER A 452 75.23 17.52 15.67
CA SER A 452 76.69 17.29 15.66
C SER A 452 77.46 18.48 16.23
N SER A 453 77.09 19.71 15.85
CA SER A 453 77.69 20.93 16.38
C SER A 453 77.42 21.12 17.89
N TRP A 454 76.21 20.79 18.36
CA TRP A 454 75.83 20.88 19.76
C TRP A 454 76.58 19.87 20.62
N VAL A 455 76.74 18.63 20.13
CA VAL A 455 77.54 17.60 20.81
C VAL A 455 78.98 18.07 21.00
N GLN A 456 79.56 18.75 20.00
CA GLN A 456 80.91 19.35 20.14
C GLN A 456 80.96 20.50 21.17
N LYS A 457 79.84 21.18 21.43
CA LYS A 457 79.74 22.24 22.44
C LYS A 457 79.44 21.73 23.86
N THR A 458 79.34 20.42 24.07
CA THR A 458 78.98 19.82 25.38
C THR A 458 79.93 20.26 26.50
N GLU A 459 81.24 20.13 26.31
CA GLU A 459 82.24 20.50 27.32
C GLU A 459 82.20 22.00 27.67
N PRO A 460 82.20 22.94 26.70
CA PRO A 460 82.01 24.36 26.97
C PRO A 460 80.71 24.69 27.71
N ILE A 461 79.59 24.04 27.35
CA ILE A 461 78.28 24.24 28.01
C ILE A 461 78.36 23.81 29.47
N LEU A 462 78.89 22.61 29.74
CA LEU A 462 79.00 22.08 31.09
C LEU A 462 79.95 22.93 31.95
N SER A 463 81.09 23.36 31.40
CA SER A 463 82.03 24.23 32.11
C SER A 463 81.45 25.62 32.41
N ALA A 464 80.66 26.19 31.49
CA ALA A 464 79.98 27.46 31.73
C ALA A 464 78.90 27.35 32.82
N LEU A 465 78.12 26.26 32.82
CA LEU A 465 77.10 26.01 33.84
C LEU A 465 77.71 25.69 35.21
N ASP A 466 78.82 24.96 35.26
CA ASP A 466 79.58 24.67 36.48
C ASP A 466 80.11 25.96 37.13
N GLY A 467 80.74 26.84 36.34
CA GLY A 467 81.20 28.15 36.84
C GLY A 467 80.05 29.09 37.24
N TRP A 468 78.86 28.92 36.68
CA TRP A 468 77.67 29.69 37.06
C TRP A 468 77.04 29.21 38.37
N LEU A 469 77.12 27.92 38.68
CA LEU A 469 76.65 27.35 39.95
C LEU A 469 77.34 27.95 41.18
N GLU A 470 78.56 28.47 41.01
CA GLU A 470 79.31 29.13 42.09
C GLU A 470 78.73 30.51 42.48
N ASP A 471 78.05 31.22 41.55
CA ASP A 471 77.36 32.49 41.82
C ASP A 471 76.13 32.72 40.90
N PRO A 472 74.98 32.08 41.19
CA PRO A 472 73.80 32.14 40.32
C PRO A 472 73.09 33.50 40.33
N ARG A 473 73.32 34.33 41.37
CA ARG A 473 72.55 35.57 41.62
C ARG A 473 72.99 36.75 40.77
N GLY A 474 74.13 36.63 40.07
CA GLY A 474 74.74 37.73 39.32
C GLY A 474 74.41 37.77 37.82
N ARG A 475 73.96 36.66 37.22
CA ARG A 475 73.73 36.52 35.77
C ARG A 475 72.64 35.49 35.48
N THR A 476 71.78 35.77 34.52
CA THR A 476 70.78 34.81 34.03
C THR A 476 71.41 33.76 33.10
N ILE A 477 70.72 32.63 32.90
CA ILE A 477 71.16 31.57 31.95
C ILE A 477 71.30 32.12 30.52
N ASP A 478 70.50 33.11 30.14
CA ASP A 478 70.56 33.75 28.84
C ASP A 478 71.80 34.63 28.65
N GLU A 479 72.20 35.34 29.71
CA GLU A 479 73.43 36.15 29.73
C GLU A 479 74.66 35.25 29.69
N LEU A 480 74.63 34.13 30.43
CA LEU A 480 75.67 33.10 30.38
C LEU A 480 75.82 32.50 28.98
N ALA A 481 74.70 32.20 28.31
CA ALA A 481 74.71 31.67 26.96
C ALA A 481 75.32 32.65 25.94
N ILE A 482 75.01 33.95 26.04
CA ILE A 482 75.60 35.00 25.20
C ILE A 482 77.11 35.07 25.43
N GLN A 483 77.55 35.10 26.69
CA GLN A 483 78.97 35.20 27.03
C GLN A 483 79.78 34.00 26.54
N ALA A 484 79.20 32.81 26.63
CA ALA A 484 79.85 31.57 26.23
C ALA A 484 79.64 31.24 24.73
N GLU A 485 79.07 32.16 23.95
CA GLU A 485 78.77 31.99 22.51
C GLU A 485 78.00 30.69 22.18
N ILE A 486 77.08 30.34 23.09
CA ILE A 486 76.21 29.17 23.01
C ILE A 486 74.79 29.66 22.70
N PRO A 487 74.06 29.00 21.76
CA PRO A 487 72.66 29.33 21.54
C PRO A 487 71.86 29.26 22.85
N GLN A 488 71.16 30.33 23.21
CA GLN A 488 70.38 30.44 24.46
C GLN A 488 69.43 29.26 24.68
N ALA A 489 68.72 28.83 23.64
CA ALA A 489 67.83 27.67 23.70
C ALA A 489 68.56 26.37 24.08
N LEU A 490 69.80 26.19 23.59
CA LEU A 490 70.62 25.02 23.91
C LEU A 490 71.11 25.08 25.36
N MET A 491 71.58 26.25 25.83
CA MET A 491 71.99 26.44 27.22
C MET A 491 70.83 26.19 28.20
N ARG A 492 69.63 26.72 27.91
CA ARG A 492 68.42 26.47 28.71
C ARG A 492 68.02 24.99 28.71
N ALA A 493 68.11 24.31 27.57
CA ALA A 493 67.79 22.88 27.49
C ALA A 493 68.75 22.03 28.34
N TRP A 494 70.05 22.34 28.32
CA TRP A 494 71.04 21.68 29.17
C TRP A 494 70.84 21.98 30.66
N ALA A 495 70.63 23.26 31.03
CA ALA A 495 70.33 23.64 32.40
C ALA A 495 69.07 22.93 32.94
N SER A 496 68.02 22.85 32.13
CA SER A 496 66.82 22.08 32.45
C SER A 496 67.12 20.58 32.62
N THR A 497 67.90 19.98 31.71
CA THR A 497 68.29 18.55 31.80
C THR A 497 69.08 18.25 33.08
N LEU A 498 69.87 19.21 33.56
CA LEU A 498 70.66 19.11 34.78
C LEU A 498 69.89 19.51 36.05
N GLY A 499 68.60 19.86 35.96
CA GLY A 499 67.78 20.23 37.11
C GLY A 499 68.02 21.65 37.64
N LEU A 500 68.65 22.52 36.85
CA LEU A 500 69.03 23.89 37.25
C LEU A 500 67.90 24.91 37.08
N TRP A 501 66.67 24.48 36.83
CA TRP A 501 65.51 25.35 36.57
C TRP A 501 65.07 26.19 37.77
N GLU A 502 65.47 25.84 39.00
CA GLU A 502 65.15 26.62 40.21
C GLU A 502 65.96 27.93 40.30
N PHE A 503 66.99 28.07 39.48
CA PHE A 503 67.89 29.22 39.42
C PHE A 503 67.77 30.01 38.10
N ALA A 504 66.91 29.58 37.18
CA ALA A 504 66.76 30.10 35.82
C ALA A 504 65.93 31.38 35.71
#